data_AF-A0A1D2M6L9-F1
#
_entry.id   AF-A0A1D2M6L9-F1
#
_cell.length_a   1.000
_cell.length_b   1.000
_cell.length_c   1.000
_cell.angle_alpha   90.00
_cell.angle_beta   90.00
_cell.angle_gamma   90.00
#
_symmetry.space_group_name_H-M   'P 1'
#
loop_
_entity.id
_entity.type
_entity.pdbx_description
1 polymer ?
#
loop_
_entity_poly.entity_id
_entity_poly.type
_entity_poly.pdbx_seq_one_letter_code
_entity_poly.pdbx_strand_id
1 'polypeptide(L)' 'MLKCDLCPKEYATKTDLEAHRNMHLNIRPFKCPKCPMAFTRADVLRKHKLYKHEGVKCPSSRPRKKQKVVETSDSE' A
#
# COMPACT_ATOMS: atom_id res chain seq x y z
N MET A 1 -13.21 -4.76 11.75
CA MET A 1 -12.96 -3.82 10.63
C MET A 1 -12.44 -2.52 11.23
N LEU A 2 -11.45 -1.90 10.61
CA LEU A 2 -10.86 -0.64 11.09
C LEU A 2 -11.09 0.44 10.03
N LYS A 3 -11.74 1.54 10.43
CA LYS A 3 -12.15 2.64 9.54
C LYS A 3 -11.07 3.72 9.46
N CYS A 4 -10.97 4.37 8.31
CA CYS A 4 -10.14 5.55 8.13
C CYS A 4 -10.85 6.82 8.62
N ASP A 5 -10.11 7.68 9.32
CA ASP A 5 -10.65 8.95 9.83
C ASP A 5 -10.76 10.03 8.73
N LEU A 6 -10.15 9.79 7.57
CA LEU A 6 -10.07 10.75 6.45
C LEU A 6 -10.94 10.35 5.26
N CYS A 7 -11.47 9.12 5.23
CA CYS A 7 -12.37 8.67 4.18
C CYS A 7 -13.19 7.46 4.67
N PRO A 8 -14.31 7.10 4.01
CA PRO A 8 -15.18 6.01 4.45
C PRO A 8 -14.60 4.60 4.21
N LYS A 9 -13.30 4.45 3.92
CA LYS A 9 -12.68 3.14 3.67
C LYS A 9 -12.41 2.39 4.96
N GLU A 10 -12.62 1.08 4.89
CA GLU A 10 -12.36 0.15 5.98
C GLU A 10 -11.35 -0.92 5.59
N TYR A 11 -10.59 -1.37 6.58
CA TYR A 11 -9.50 -2.32 6.42
C TYR A 11 -9.62 -3.45 7.44
N ALA A 12 -9.22 -4.65 7.04
CA ALA A 12 -9.23 -5.82 7.91
C ALA A 12 -8.11 -5.76 8.98
N THR A 13 -7.02 -5.05 8.70
CA THR A 13 -5.83 -4.99 9.56
C THR A 13 -5.40 -3.55 9.84
N LYS A 14 -4.78 -3.33 11.00
CA LYS A 14 -4.23 -2.02 11.39
C LYS A 14 -3.11 -1.58 10.46
N THR A 15 -2.26 -2.51 10.04
CA THR A 15 -1.15 -2.27 9.11
C THR A 15 -1.63 -1.74 7.76
N ASP A 16 -2.73 -2.28 7.24
CA ASP A 16 -3.30 -1.80 5.97
C ASP A 16 -3.98 -0.43 6.12
N LEU A 17 -4.67 -0.20 7.24
CA LEU A 17 -5.25 1.11 7.56
C LEU A 17 -4.16 2.19 7.69
N GLU A 18 -3.08 1.90 8.40
CA GLU A 18 -1.98 2.85 8.64
C GLU A 18 -1.24 3.18 7.34
N ALA A 19 -0.97 2.17 6.51
CA ALA A 19 -0.41 2.38 5.17
C ALA A 19 -1.33 3.22 4.27
N HIS A 20 -2.65 3.04 4.39
CA HIS A 20 -3.63 3.86 3.69
C HIS A 20 -3.68 5.30 4.22
N ARG A 21 -3.69 5.49 5.53
CA ARG A 21 -3.67 6.82 6.18
C ARG A 21 -2.44 7.62 5.76
N ASN A 22 -1.29 6.95 5.67
CA ASN A 22 -0.05 7.55 5.16
C ASN A 22 -0.19 8.11 3.74
N MET A 23 -1.08 7.55 2.89
CA MET A 23 -1.34 8.12 1.57
C MET A 23 -2.07 9.47 1.64
N HIS A 24 -3.02 9.64 2.57
CA HIS A 24 -3.70 10.92 2.75
C HIS A 24 -2.74 12.00 3.25
N LEU A 25 -1.84 11.63 4.17
CA LEU A 25 -0.86 12.55 4.74
C LEU A 25 0.37 12.72 3.84
N ASN A 26 0.42 12.04 2.68
CA ASN A 26 1.58 11.95 1.80
C ASN A 26 2.88 11.51 2.52
N ILE A 27 2.74 10.82 3.65
CA ILE A 27 3.84 10.30 4.43
C ILE A 27 4.32 9.01 3.78
N ARG A 28 5.61 8.97 3.44
CA ARG A 28 6.26 7.79 2.84
C ARG A 28 7.46 7.42 3.71
N PRO A 29 7.26 6.63 4.78
CA PRO A 29 8.32 6.34 5.74
C PRO A 29 9.39 5.42 5.12
N PHE A 30 9.04 4.66 4.10
CA PHE A 30 9.95 3.70 3.46
C PHE A 30 10.65 4.33 2.26
N LYS A 31 11.80 4.97 2.48
CA LYS A 31 12.63 5.57 1.43
C LYS A 31 13.58 4.55 0.82
N CYS A 32 13.79 4.63 -0.49
CA CYS A 32 14.83 3.85 -1.15
C CYS A 32 16.21 4.51 -0.91
N PRO A 33 17.25 3.75 -0.54
CA PRO A 33 18.60 4.30 -0.38
C PRO A 33 19.35 4.49 -1.70
N LYS A 34 18.87 3.87 -2.80
CA LYS A 34 19.51 3.92 -4.12
C LYS A 34 18.87 4.92 -5.08
N CYS A 35 17.70 5.47 -4.76
CA CYS A 35 16.98 6.43 -5.60
C CYS A 35 16.04 7.30 -4.76
N PRO A 36 15.54 8.44 -5.28
CA PRO A 36 14.68 9.34 -4.50
C PRO A 36 13.25 8.82 -4.27
N MET A 37 12.94 7.58 -4.66
CA MET A 37 11.60 7.03 -4.48
C MET A 37 11.34 6.65 -3.02
N ALA A 38 10.17 7.03 -2.53
CA ALA A 38 9.65 6.63 -1.23
C ALA A 38 8.30 5.92 -1.37
N PHE A 39 8.00 5.02 -0.45
CA PHE A 39 6.82 4.16 -0.48
C PHE A 39 6.08 4.20 0.86
N THR A 40 4.78 3.91 0.83
CA THR A 40 3.93 3.83 2.03
C THR A 40 4.01 2.46 2.72
N ARG A 41 4.61 1.46 2.07
CA ARG A 41 4.73 0.09 2.58
C ARG A 41 6.11 -0.51 2.33
N ALA A 42 6.58 -1.33 3.27
CA ALA A 42 7.86 -2.03 3.20
C ALA A 42 7.91 -3.10 2.09
N ASP A 43 6.81 -3.84 1.86
CA ASP A 43 6.75 -4.89 0.83
C ASP A 43 6.91 -4.31 -0.59
N VAL A 44 6.36 -3.12 -0.81
CA VAL A 44 6.48 -2.39 -2.08
C VAL A 44 7.91 -1.88 -2.27
N LEU A 45 8.54 -1.31 -1.24
CA LEU A 45 9.95 -0.90 -1.31
C LEU A 45 10.87 -2.09 -1.60
N ARG A 46 10.65 -3.24 -0.95
CA ARG A 46 11.45 -4.45 -1.17
C ARG A 46 11.36 -4.92 -2.62
N LYS A 47 10.15 -5.00 -3.17
CA LYS A 47 9.94 -5.33 -4.60
C LYS A 47 10.62 -4.30 -5.49
N HIS A 48 10.45 -3.01 -5.21
CA HIS A 48 11.12 -1.94 -5.96
C HIS A 48 12.64 -2.14 -5.99
N LYS A 49 13.28 -2.37 -4.85
CA LYS A 49 14.72 -2.63 -4.77
C LYS A 49 15.13 -3.84 -5.62
N LEU A 50 14.41 -4.94 -5.44
CA LEU A 50 14.67 -6.20 -6.13
C LEU A 50 14.58 -6.04 -7.66
N TYR A 51 13.51 -5.44 -8.17
CA TYR A 51 13.27 -5.31 -9.61
C TYR A 51 14.04 -4.15 -10.28
N LYS A 52 14.21 -3.01 -9.60
CA LYS A 52 14.78 -1.78 -10.19
C LYS A 52 16.26 -1.58 -9.90
N HIS A 53 16.80 -2.22 -8.86
CA HIS A 53 18.21 -2.05 -8.48
C HIS A 53 19.00 -3.35 -8.51
N GLU A 54 18.38 -4.48 -8.19
CA GLU A 54 19.06 -5.78 -8.20
C GLU A 54 18.78 -6.56 -9.50
N GLY A 55 17.78 -6.15 -10.28
CA GLY A 55 17.39 -6.82 -11.53
C GLY A 55 16.80 -8.22 -11.34
N VAL A 56 16.61 -8.65 -10.09
CA VAL A 56 16.07 -9.96 -9.75
C VAL A 56 14.56 -9.92 -9.94
N LYS A 57 14.05 -10.73 -10.87
CA LYS A 57 12.61 -10.84 -11.11
C LYS A 57 12.05 -11.90 -10.17
N CYS A 58 11.20 -11.50 -9.23
CA CYS A 58 10.54 -12.48 -8.34
C CYS A 58 9.53 -13.33 -9.16
N PRO A 59 9.60 -14.68 -9.12
CA PRO A 59 8.72 -15.56 -9.90
C PRO A 59 7.27 -15.61 -9.39
N SER A 60 7.00 -15.05 -8.22
CA SER A 60 5.67 -15.09 -7.58
C SER A 60 4.97 -13.72 -7.60
N SER A 61 4.95 -13.04 -8.75
CA SER A 61 4.05 -11.89 -8.96
C SER A 61 2.60 -12.36 -9.01
N ARG A 62 2.07 -12.81 -7.86
CA ARG A 62 0.65 -13.01 -7.66
C ARG A 62 0.02 -11.63 -7.81
N PRO A 63 -0.91 -11.45 -8.77
CA PRO A 63 -1.52 -10.16 -9.01
C PRO A 63 -2.11 -9.66 -7.70
N ARG A 64 -1.85 -8.39 -7.36
CA ARG A 64 -2.63 -7.72 -6.31
C ARG A 64 -4.08 -7.88 -6.73
N LYS A 65 -4.86 -8.71 -6.03
CA LYS A 65 -6.31 -8.53 -6.00
C LYS A 65 -6.48 -7.08 -5.58
N LYS A 66 -6.84 -6.22 -6.54
CA LYS A 66 -7.45 -4.92 -6.22
C LYS A 66 -8.56 -5.33 -5.26
N GLN A 67 -8.42 -5.02 -3.97
CA GLN A 67 -9.58 -5.04 -3.09
C GLN A 67 -10.54 -4.08 -3.78
N LYS A 68 -11.54 -4.68 -4.43
CA LYS A 68 -12.72 -4.00 -4.92
C LYS A 68 -13.15 -3.19 -3.72
N VAL A 69 -13.01 -1.87 -3.81
CA VAL A 69 -13.70 -0.98 -2.90
C VAL A 69 -15.14 -1.34 -3.16
N VAL A 70 -15.73 -2.10 -2.25
CA VAL A 70 -17.16 -2.24 -2.20
C VAL A 70 -17.63 -0.86 -1.77
N GLU A 71 -17.97 -0.03 -2.75
CA GLU A 71 -18.93 1.05 -2.53
C GLU A 71 -20.25 0.35 -2.23
N THR A 72 -20.44 -0.07 -0.99
CA THR A 72 -21.79 -0.24 -0.45
C THR A 72 -22.15 1.11 0.13
N SER A 73 -22.58 1.99 -0.76
CA SER A 73 -23.51 3.05 -0.41
C SER A 73 -24.77 2.37 0.08
N ASP A 74 -25.07 2.56 1.35
CA ASP A 74 -26.31 2.19 2.02
C ASP A 74 -27.38 3.26 1.74
N SER A 75 -28.57 2.84 1.29
CA SER A 75 -29.90 3.50 1.34
C SER A 75 -30.79 2.72 0.35
N GLU A 76 -31.87 2.00 0.67
CA GLU A 76 -32.80 1.86 1.81
C GLU A 76 -33.15 0.38 2.02
#